data_AF-A0A4Y8RGD1-F1
#
_entry.id   AF-A0A4Y8RGD1-F1
#
_cell.length_a   1.000
_cell.length_b   1.000
_cell.length_c   1.000
_cell.angle_alpha   90.00
_cell.angle_beta   90.00
_cell.angle_gamma   90.00
#
_symmetry.space_group_name_H-M   'P 1'
#
loop_
_entity.id
_entity.type
_entity.pdbx_description
1 polymer ?
#
loop_
_entity_poly.entity_id
_entity_poly.type
_entity_poly.pdbx_seq_one_letter_code
_entity_poly.pdbx_strand_id
1 'polypeptide(L)'
;MGTVLRFLFVLPLAYVAACLTAAFAMLWPFLEISRAAASDPVFIGRAAFYFGAQAIQVGTVAFLPWAGFMVVSEIAGLSSLLLHMLAGLLGGVAILFAAYGPNVPHMSVQTAILVASLTFALVYWILAGHGAGRWRRAERASPAGRAATPPQGGTA
;
A
#
# COMPACT_ATOMS: atom_id res chain seq x y z
N MET A 1 19.34 -5.94 -11.15
CA MET A 1 18.15 -6.81 -11.37
C MET A 1 17.08 -6.68 -10.30
N GLY A 2 17.43 -6.62 -9.00
CA GLY A 2 16.43 -6.55 -7.91
C GLY A 2 15.40 -5.40 -7.99
N THR A 3 15.81 -4.22 -8.48
CA THR A 3 14.90 -3.07 -8.63
C THR A 3 13.80 -3.33 -9.66
N VAL A 4 14.15 -3.85 -10.85
CA VAL A 4 13.19 -4.12 -11.93
C VAL A 4 12.18 -5.19 -11.51
N LEU A 5 12.64 -6.27 -10.86
CA LEU A 5 11.74 -7.31 -10.32
C LEU A 5 10.80 -6.77 -9.24
N ARG A 6 11.27 -5.83 -8.41
CA ARG A 6 10.41 -5.16 -7.41
C ARG A 6 9.31 -4.34 -8.09
N PHE A 7 9.63 -3.61 -9.15
CA PHE A 7 8.64 -2.85 -9.91
C PHE A 7 7.66 -3.73 -10.68
N LEU A 8 8.12 -4.83 -11.27
CA LEU A 8 7.28 -5.71 -12.08
C LEU A 8 6.38 -6.65 -11.25
N PHE A 9 6.85 -7.09 -10.08
CA PHE A 9 6.16 -8.14 -9.32
C PHE A 9 5.75 -7.69 -7.93
N VAL A 10 6.68 -7.15 -7.14
CA VAL A 10 6.42 -6.85 -5.71
C VAL A 10 5.43 -5.69 -5.57
N LEU A 11 5.60 -4.62 -6.34
CA LEU A 11 4.72 -3.45 -6.27
C LEU A 11 3.28 -3.78 -6.70
N PRO A 12 3.03 -4.44 -7.84
CA PRO A 12 1.69 -4.86 -8.21
C PRO A 12 1.06 -5.83 -7.21
N LEU A 13 1.83 -6.82 -6.73
CA LEU A 13 1.31 -7.81 -5.77
C LEU A 13 0.97 -7.15 -4.42
N ALA A 14 1.83 -6.24 -3.95
CA ALA A 14 1.58 -5.47 -2.72
C ALA A 14 0.34 -4.60 -2.85
N TYR A 15 0.15 -3.98 -4.01
CA TYR A 15 -1.04 -3.18 -4.30
C TYR A 15 -2.32 -4.04 -4.30
N VAL A 16 -2.31 -5.19 -4.97
CA VAL A 16 -3.45 -6.13 -4.96
C VAL A 16 -3.77 -6.60 -3.55
N ALA A 17 -2.76 -7.00 -2.77
CA ALA A 17 -2.94 -7.42 -1.38
C ALA A 17 -3.51 -6.28 -0.51
N ALA A 18 -3.03 -5.05 -0.70
CA ALA A 18 -3.54 -3.88 0.00
C ALA A 18 -5.02 -3.59 -0.36
N CYS A 19 -5.41 -3.74 -1.64
CA CYS A 19 -6.80 -3.59 -2.08
C CYS A 19 -7.73 -4.65 -1.45
N LEU A 20 -7.30 -5.92 -1.43
CA LEU A 20 -8.05 -7.01 -0.80
C LEU A 20 -8.24 -6.78 0.70
N THR A 21 -7.18 -6.34 1.39
CA THR A 21 -7.23 -6.11 2.83
C THR A 21 -8.08 -4.89 3.18
N ALA A 22 -8.02 -3.84 2.37
CA ALA A 22 -8.87 -2.67 2.52
C ALA A 22 -10.35 -2.99 2.28
N ALA A 23 -10.66 -3.77 1.24
CA ALA A 23 -12.03 -4.25 1.00
C ALA A 23 -12.54 -5.11 2.15
N PHE A 24 -11.69 -5.98 2.71
CA PHE A 24 -12.02 -6.75 3.90
C PHE A 24 -12.32 -5.83 5.10
N ALA A 25 -11.44 -4.86 5.37
CA ALA A 25 -11.63 -3.91 6.46
C ALA A 25 -12.91 -3.06 6.30
N MET A 26 -13.30 -2.73 5.07
CA MET A 26 -14.56 -2.02 4.80
C MET A 26 -15.80 -2.89 5.02
N LEU A 27 -15.77 -4.16 4.59
CA LEU A 27 -16.96 -5.01 4.57
C LEU A 27 -17.17 -5.78 5.87
N TRP A 28 -16.08 -6.22 6.50
CA TRP A 28 -16.12 -7.12 7.65
C TRP A 28 -17.01 -6.65 8.80
N PRO A 29 -17.00 -5.35 9.21
CA PRO A 29 -17.86 -4.87 10.29
C PRO A 29 -19.36 -4.97 10.01
N PHE A 30 -19.76 -5.10 8.74
CA PHE A 30 -21.16 -5.13 8.30
C PHE A 30 -21.62 -6.52 7.86
N LEU A 31 -20.75 -7.53 7.92
CA LEU A 31 -21.05 -8.89 7.53
C LEU A 31 -21.67 -9.67 8.71
N GLU A 32 -23.00 -9.78 8.70
CA GLU A 32 -23.72 -10.65 9.62
C GLU A 32 -23.83 -12.07 9.05
N ILE A 33 -22.85 -12.92 9.36
CA ILE A 33 -22.81 -14.30 8.88
C ILE A 33 -23.43 -15.21 9.94
N SER A 34 -24.65 -15.69 9.69
CA SER A 34 -25.23 -16.77 10.50
C SER A 34 -24.55 -18.11 10.19
N ARG A 35 -24.55 -19.06 11.15
CA ARG A 35 -23.98 -20.40 10.92
C ARG A 35 -24.65 -21.13 9.75
N ALA A 36 -25.95 -20.92 9.54
CA ALA A 36 -26.67 -21.49 8.41
C ALA A 36 -26.21 -20.89 7.07
N ALA A 37 -26.01 -19.56 7.01
CA ALA A 37 -25.51 -18.88 5.82
C ALA A 37 -24.06 -19.29 5.49
N ALA A 38 -23.22 -19.54 6.50
CA ALA A 38 -21.84 -19.99 6.32
C ALA A 38 -21.71 -21.37 5.64
N SER A 39 -22.79 -22.18 5.63
CA SER A 39 -22.82 -23.49 4.96
C SER A 39 -23.51 -23.47 3.59
N ASP A 40 -24.13 -22.36 3.20
CA ASP A 40 -24.81 -22.22 1.91
C ASP A 40 -23.81 -21.83 0.81
N PRO A 41 -23.51 -22.71 -0.18
CA PRO A 41 -22.56 -22.41 -1.24
C PRO A 41 -22.99 -21.23 -2.12
N VAL A 42 -24.29 -20.97 -2.26
CA VAL A 42 -24.80 -19.83 -3.03
C VAL A 42 -24.49 -18.52 -2.31
N PHE A 43 -24.72 -18.48 -0.99
CA PHE A 43 -24.33 -17.34 -0.16
C PHE A 43 -22.83 -17.05 -0.23
N ILE A 44 -21.98 -18.09 -0.09
CA ILE A 44 -20.52 -17.94 -0.17
C ILE A 44 -20.11 -17.39 -1.55
N GLY A 45 -20.68 -17.94 -2.63
CA GLY A 45 -20.40 -17.47 -3.99
C GLY A 45 -20.77 -15.99 -4.20
N ARG A 46 -21.93 -15.57 -3.71
CA ARG A 46 -22.36 -14.15 -3.76
C ARG A 46 -21.45 -13.26 -2.90
N ALA A 47 -21.14 -13.68 -1.68
CA ALA A 47 -20.25 -12.93 -0.79
C ALA A 47 -18.86 -12.74 -1.40
N ALA A 48 -18.29 -13.80 -1.99
CA ALA A 48 -17.02 -13.74 -2.72
C ALA A 48 -17.09 -12.79 -3.92
N PHE A 49 -18.18 -12.82 -4.69
CA PHE A 49 -18.38 -11.89 -5.81
C PHE A 49 -18.44 -10.43 -5.35
N TYR A 50 -19.23 -10.11 -4.33
CA TYR A 50 -19.33 -8.74 -3.80
C TYR A 50 -18.03 -8.26 -3.16
N PHE A 51 -17.32 -9.14 -2.45
CA PHE A 51 -15.98 -8.85 -1.94
C PHE A 51 -14.99 -8.53 -3.07
N GLY A 52 -15.00 -9.32 -4.15
CA GLY A 52 -14.18 -9.08 -5.34
C GLY A 52 -14.51 -7.74 -6.01
N ALA A 53 -15.80 -7.45 -6.19
CA ALA A 53 -16.26 -6.16 -6.72
C ALA A 53 -15.80 -4.99 -5.85
N GLN A 54 -15.90 -5.11 -4.52
CA GLN A 54 -15.41 -4.09 -3.58
C GLN A 54 -13.90 -3.91 -3.66
N ALA A 55 -13.12 -4.99 -3.78
CA ALA A 55 -11.68 -4.91 -3.96
C ALA A 55 -11.29 -4.20 -5.25
N ILE A 56 -12.00 -4.46 -6.35
CA ILE A 56 -11.81 -3.75 -7.63
C ILE A 56 -12.17 -2.26 -7.50
N GLN A 57 -13.24 -1.93 -6.78
CA GLN A 57 -13.65 -0.55 -6.55
C GLN A 57 -12.58 0.21 -5.74
N VAL A 58 -12.10 -0.38 -4.64
CA VAL A 58 -11.01 0.18 -3.83
C VAL A 58 -9.76 0.38 -4.69
N GLY A 59 -9.40 -0.62 -5.50
CA GLY A 59 -8.28 -0.51 -6.44
C GLY A 59 -8.44 0.68 -7.38
N THR A 60 -9.54 0.73 -8.12
CA THR A 60 -9.82 1.81 -9.09
C THR A 60 -9.68 3.20 -8.47
N VAL A 61 -10.26 3.42 -7.29
CA VAL A 61 -10.20 4.72 -6.59
C VAL A 61 -8.81 5.02 -6.05
N ALA A 62 -8.13 4.02 -5.49
CA ALA A 62 -6.83 4.21 -4.85
C ALA A 62 -5.66 4.25 -5.84
N PHE A 63 -5.82 3.76 -7.08
CA PHE A 63 -4.72 3.53 -8.02
C PHE A 63 -3.89 4.79 -8.28
N LEU A 64 -4.54 5.87 -8.70
CA LEU A 64 -3.85 7.11 -9.07
C LEU A 64 -3.15 7.79 -7.88
N PRO A 65 -3.81 8.02 -6.71
CA PRO A 65 -3.13 8.59 -5.55
C PRO A 65 -2.02 7.69 -5.02
N TRP A 66 -2.21 6.36 -5.02
CA TRP A 66 -1.17 5.40 -4.66
C TRP A 66 0.03 5.47 -5.59
N ALA A 67 -0.19 5.47 -6.91
CA ALA A 67 0.88 5.49 -7.90
C ALA A 67 1.71 6.79 -7.78
N GLY A 68 1.04 7.93 -7.62
CA GLY A 68 1.71 9.21 -7.37
C GLY A 68 2.55 9.20 -6.10
N PHE A 69 1.98 8.72 -4.99
CA PHE A 69 2.69 8.62 -3.72
C PHE A 69 3.87 7.64 -3.78
N MET A 70 3.71 6.50 -4.46
CA MET A 70 4.78 5.51 -4.66
C MET A 70 5.95 6.12 -5.44
N VAL A 71 5.68 6.81 -6.55
CA VAL A 71 6.72 7.46 -7.34
C VAL A 71 7.47 8.50 -6.51
N VAL A 72 6.75 9.37 -5.80
CA VAL A 72 7.35 10.39 -4.94
C VAL A 72 8.21 9.77 -3.84
N SER A 73 7.68 8.77 -3.12
CA SER A 73 8.39 8.11 -2.02
C SER A 73 9.63 7.35 -2.51
N GLU A 74 9.57 6.72 -3.68
CA GLU A 74 10.71 6.00 -4.25
C GLU A 74 11.82 6.96 -4.73
N ILE A 75 11.46 8.09 -5.37
CA ILE A 75 12.42 9.12 -5.81
C ILE A 75 13.08 9.79 -4.59
N ALA A 76 12.29 10.17 -3.59
CA ALA A 76 12.79 10.84 -2.40
C ALA A 76 13.43 9.87 -1.37
N GLY A 77 13.29 8.55 -1.56
CA GLY A 77 13.80 7.53 -0.64
C GLY A 77 13.09 7.49 0.72
N LEU A 78 11.81 7.85 0.73
CA LEU A 78 10.98 7.95 1.92
C LEU A 78 10.45 6.57 2.30
N SER A 79 11.15 5.89 3.22
CA SER A 79 10.79 4.54 3.69
C SER A 79 10.12 4.53 5.08
N SER A 80 9.83 5.70 5.64
CA SER A 80 9.24 5.83 6.98
C SER A 80 7.81 5.27 7.04
N LEU A 81 7.56 4.42 8.04
CA LEU A 81 6.24 3.87 8.36
C LEU A 81 5.22 4.98 8.63
N LEU A 82 5.58 5.95 9.48
CA LEU A 82 4.70 7.06 9.86
C LEU A 82 4.25 7.88 8.64
N LEU A 83 5.15 8.08 7.68
CA LEU A 83 4.86 8.82 6.46
C LEU A 83 3.83 8.07 5.60
N HIS A 84 3.94 6.75 5.50
CA HIS A 84 2.97 5.94 4.77
C HIS A 84 1.62 5.89 5.48
N MET A 85 1.61 5.72 6.80
CA MET A 85 0.38 5.75 7.59
C MET A 85 -0.34 7.09 7.47
N LEU A 86 0.39 8.20 7.57
CA LEU A 86 -0.18 9.54 7.41
C LEU A 86 -0.71 9.76 5.99
N ALA A 87 0.03 9.31 4.96
CA ALA A 87 -0.45 9.36 3.58
C ALA A 87 -1.73 8.54 3.38
N GLY A 88 -1.81 7.35 3.97
CA GLY A 88 -3.03 6.54 3.98
C GLY A 88 -4.21 7.25 4.65
N LEU A 89 -4.00 7.83 5.83
CA LEU A 89 -5.04 8.55 6.55
C LEU A 89 -5.53 9.79 5.80
N LEU A 90 -4.60 10.63 5.32
CA LEU A 90 -4.92 11.81 4.51
C LEU A 90 -5.61 11.43 3.20
N GLY A 91 -5.20 10.32 2.57
CA GLY A 91 -5.87 9.76 1.41
C GLY A 91 -7.32 9.36 1.71
N GLY A 92 -7.57 8.68 2.83
CA GLY A 92 -8.92 8.33 3.26
C GLY A 92 -9.81 9.55 3.52
N VAL A 93 -9.27 10.59 4.16
CA VAL A 93 -9.96 11.88 4.34
C VAL A 93 -10.25 12.54 2.99
N ALA A 94 -9.28 12.57 2.09
CA ALA A 94 -9.46 13.13 0.75
C ALA A 94 -10.55 12.39 -0.04
N ILE A 95 -10.60 11.05 0.04
CA ILE A 95 -11.65 10.23 -0.57
C ILE A 95 -13.02 10.57 0.02
N LEU A 96 -13.13 10.72 1.34
CA LEU A 96 -14.39 11.11 1.98
C LEU A 96 -14.94 12.42 1.41
N PHE A 97 -14.10 13.45 1.33
CA PHE A 97 -14.52 14.74 0.77
C PHE A 97 -14.78 14.68 -0.73
N ALA A 98 -13.94 13.98 -1.50
CA ALA A 98 -14.08 13.90 -2.95
C ALA A 98 -15.31 13.09 -3.40
N ALA A 99 -15.62 11.99 -2.70
CA ALA A 99 -16.72 11.11 -3.07
C ALA A 99 -18.07 11.56 -2.50
N TYR A 100 -18.09 12.17 -1.31
CA TYR A 100 -19.34 12.47 -0.60
C TYR A 100 -19.64 13.97 -0.43
N GLY A 101 -18.62 14.84 -0.55
CA GLY A 101 -18.80 16.30 -0.43
C GLY A 101 -19.53 16.71 0.85
N PRO A 102 -20.64 17.48 0.77
CA PRO A 102 -21.43 17.87 1.94
C PRO A 102 -22.28 16.72 2.51
N ASN A 103 -22.52 15.65 1.76
CA ASN A 103 -23.38 14.53 2.15
C ASN A 103 -22.54 13.39 2.73
N VAL A 104 -21.79 13.70 3.79
CA VAL A 104 -20.88 12.76 4.45
C VAL A 104 -21.67 11.56 4.99
N PRO A 105 -21.24 10.31 4.73
CA PRO A 105 -21.99 9.13 5.14
C PRO A 105 -22.02 8.96 6.66
N HIS A 106 -22.80 8.01 7.15
CA HIS A 106 -22.85 7.69 8.57
C HIS A 106 -21.45 7.42 9.16
N MET A 107 -21.23 7.77 10.44
CA MET A 107 -19.92 7.68 11.11
C MET A 107 -19.27 6.30 10.98
N SER A 108 -20.05 5.22 11.04
CA SER A 108 -19.55 3.85 10.84
C SER A 108 -18.88 3.64 9.48
N VAL A 109 -19.45 4.20 8.41
CA VAL A 109 -18.89 4.15 7.05
C VAL A 109 -17.64 5.01 6.95
N GLN A 110 -17.64 6.19 7.57
CA GLN A 110 -16.45 7.04 7.62
C GLN A 110 -15.28 6.33 8.32
N THR A 111 -15.53 5.73 9.49
CA THR A 111 -14.52 4.94 10.20
C THR A 111 -14.03 3.77 9.36
N ALA A 112 -14.92 3.05 8.68
CA ALA A 112 -14.54 1.95 7.79
C ALA A 112 -13.61 2.42 6.65
N ILE A 113 -13.89 3.58 6.03
CA ILE A 113 -13.03 4.17 5.00
C ILE A 113 -11.65 4.52 5.56
N LEU A 114 -11.58 5.13 6.74
CA LEU A 114 -10.30 5.51 7.36
C LEU A 114 -9.48 4.28 7.76
N VAL A 115 -10.11 3.27 8.37
CA VAL A 115 -9.46 2.01 8.73
C VAL A 115 -8.98 1.26 7.48
N ALA A 116 -9.79 1.20 6.43
CA ALA A 116 -9.40 0.60 5.16
C ALA A 116 -8.21 1.32 4.53
N SER A 117 -8.20 2.65 4.55
CA SER A 117 -7.11 3.47 4.01
C SER A 117 -5.80 3.29 4.80
N LEU A 118 -5.90 3.18 6.13
CA LEU A 118 -4.76 2.89 6.99
C LEU A 118 -4.22 1.47 6.77
N THR A 119 -5.13 0.49 6.66
CA THR A 119 -4.79 -0.91 6.42
C THR A 119 -4.12 -1.09 5.07
N PHE A 120 -4.64 -0.42 4.03
CA PHE A 120 -4.01 -0.35 2.72
C PHE A 120 -2.57 0.14 2.81
N ALA A 121 -2.35 1.28 3.48
CA ALA A 121 -1.03 1.88 3.61
C ALA A 121 -0.05 0.98 4.39
N LEU A 122 -0.53 0.33 5.46
CA LEU A 122 0.26 -0.60 6.28
C LEU A 122 0.67 -1.84 5.49
N VAL A 123 -0.28 -2.52 4.83
CA VAL A 123 0.00 -3.72 4.03
C VAL A 123 0.97 -3.40 2.90
N TYR A 124 0.74 -2.28 2.20
CA TYR A 124 1.66 -1.82 1.16
C TYR A 124 3.06 -1.54 1.71
N TRP A 125 3.17 -0.87 2.86
CA TRP A 125 4.47 -0.55 3.45
C TRP A 125 5.24 -1.82 3.84
N ILE A 126 4.56 -2.79 4.46
CA ILE A 126 5.14 -4.09 4.86
C ILE A 126 5.71 -4.82 3.64
N LEU A 127 4.93 -4.90 2.56
CA LEU A 127 5.30 -5.69 1.38
C LEU A 127 6.30 -4.98 0.46
N ALA A 128 6.20 -3.66 0.32
CA ALA A 128 6.96 -2.93 -0.69
C ALA A 128 7.54 -1.58 -0.22
N GLY A 129 6.84 -0.85 0.65
CA GLY A 129 7.20 0.53 1.02
C GLY A 129 8.44 0.67 1.91
N HIS A 130 8.76 -0.33 2.74
CA HIS A 130 9.98 -0.33 3.57
C HIS A 130 11.29 -0.28 2.75
N GLY A 131 11.18 -0.48 1.42
CA GLY A 131 12.29 -0.45 0.49
C GLY A 131 12.53 0.80 -0.32
N ALA A 132 11.74 1.84 -0.11
CA ALA A 132 11.84 3.05 -0.90
C ALA A 132 13.26 3.61 -0.94
N GLY A 133 13.79 3.84 -2.15
CA GLY A 133 15.11 4.44 -2.39
C GLY A 133 16.31 3.54 -2.05
N ARG A 134 16.12 2.23 -1.81
CA ARG A 134 17.22 1.28 -1.55
C ARG A 134 18.24 1.25 -2.68
N TRP A 135 17.81 1.45 -3.93
CA TRP A 135 18.68 1.44 -5.11
C TRP A 135 19.74 2.57 -5.09
N ARG A 136 19.37 3.76 -4.61
CA ARG A 136 20.31 4.91 -4.47
C ARG A 136 21.44 4.65 -3.48
N ARG A 137 21.14 3.87 -2.42
CA ARG A 137 22.16 3.49 -1.43
C ARG A 137 23.15 2.46 -1.98
N ALA A 138 22.67 1.54 -2.81
CA ALA A 138 23.52 0.54 -3.47
C ALA A 138 24.50 1.16 -4.48
N GLU A 139 24.07 2.18 -5.22
CA GLU A 139 24.95 2.92 -6.15
C GLU A 139 26.05 3.69 -5.41
N ARG A 140 25.72 4.34 -4.28
CA ARG A 140 26.71 5.04 -3.45
C ARG A 140 27.74 4.12 -2.79
N ALA A 141 27.38 2.86 -2.54
CA ALA A 141 28.26 1.86 -1.95
C ALA A 141 29.17 1.16 -2.98
N SER A 142 28.99 1.41 -4.29
CA SER A 142 29.79 0.80 -5.33
C SER A 142 31.20 1.43 -5.43
N PRO A 143 32.24 0.66 -5.81
CA PRO A 143 33.62 0.78 -5.29
C PRO A 143 34.48 1.97 -5.76
N ALA A 144 33.92 3.04 -6.33
CA ALA A 144 34.70 4.22 -6.73
C ALA A 144 35.35 4.94 -5.53
N GLY A 145 34.88 4.68 -4.30
CA GLY A 145 35.51 5.15 -3.06
C GLY A 145 36.69 4.29 -2.55
N ARG A 146 37.00 3.16 -3.20
CA ARG A 146 38.12 2.28 -2.83
C ARG A 146 39.46 2.67 -3.49
N ALA A 147 39.44 3.61 -4.43
CA ALA A 147 40.63 4.07 -5.16
C ALA A 147 41.51 5.07 -4.38
N ALA A 148 41.13 5.47 -3.17
CA ALA A 148 41.89 6.40 -2.33
C ALA A 148 42.69 5.67 -1.23
N THR A 149 43.28 4.51 -1.54
CA THR A 149 44.37 3.99 -0.71
C THR A 149 45.65 4.64 -1.24
N PRO A 150 46.29 5.57 -0.51
CA PRO A 150 47.54 6.17 -0.98
C PRO A 150 48.57 5.05 -1.19
N PRO A 151 49.50 5.18 -2.17
CA PRO A 151 50.63 4.28 -2.24
C PRO A 151 51.38 4.40 -0.90
N GLN A 152 51.50 3.30 -0.16
CA GLN A 152 52.41 3.23 0.96
C GLN A 152 53.82 3.40 0.38
N GLY A 153 54.33 4.63 0.48
CA GLY A 153 55.71 4.95 0.16
C GLY A 153 56.62 4.15 1.07
N GLY A 154 57.19 3.08 0.53
CA GLY A 154 58.35 2.43 1.11
C GLY A 154 59.58 3.28 0.81
N THR A 155 60.01 4.05 1.79
CA THR A 155 61.38 4.57 1.87
C THR A 155 62.20 3.64 2.75
N ALA A 156 63.21 2.99 2.17
CA ALA A 156 64.58 2.83 2.66
C ALA A 156 65.25 1.67 1.91
#